data_AF-A0A835TMV6-F1
#
_entry.id   AF-A0A835TMV6-F1
#
_cell.length_a   1.000
_cell.length_b   1.000
_cell.length_c   1.000
_cell.angle_alpha   90.00
_cell.angle_beta   90.00
_cell.angle_gamma   90.00
#
_symmetry.space_group_name_H-M   'P 1'
#
loop_
_entity.id
_entity.type
_entity.pdbx_description
1 polymer ?
#
loop_
_entity_poly.entity_id
_entity_poly.type
_entity_poly.pdbx_seq_one_letter_code
_entity_poly.pdbx_strand_id
1 'polypeptide(L)'
;MSDQESGPGFTGRYVAGLRYMESTRVAQPLLVDPLAGKLAGPKGLELAQRELENLERDQGPGRHLRVPARTRLIDDVLEGELGALVAAAPADGGVAAQVVAFGAGMCTRAWRLRCLSRVSLLELDLPHMAALKRQLLAEAGAATASAAASSGGASGGQDQAAFPLLAARYACIGADLSAVGADESSSPSDAAAATDAVAAALAAALKPHGFDPALPTVWVAEALLYYMPLPAAARLLAAAAALSAPGSRLVATVVDRELLEASRSRVDEGHVFKDLWFFDQEELLYGAAAAAFQSAWAVDWAASSTPAPAPGAGAEAAAGGSETAARPLPPSTRQLAAARLGADTYVALYGGAELLFVAGLKS
;
A
#
# COMPACT_ATOMS: atom_id res chain seq x y z
N MET A 1 17.55 6.46 23.13
CA MET A 1 17.32 5.90 21.79
C MET A 1 16.80 7.06 20.96
N SER A 2 17.39 7.32 19.79
CA SER A 2 16.91 8.45 18.98
C SER A 2 15.55 8.08 18.37
N ASP A 3 14.71 9.07 18.04
CA ASP A 3 13.43 8.87 17.32
C ASP A 3 13.61 8.16 15.95
N GLN A 4 14.86 7.97 15.50
CA GLN A 4 15.20 7.20 14.30
C GLN A 4 15.27 5.68 14.55
N GLU A 5 15.23 5.22 15.80
CA GLU A 5 15.42 3.82 16.20
C GLU A 5 14.14 3.14 16.74
N SER A 6 13.04 3.88 16.90
CA SER A 6 11.73 3.37 17.31
C SER A 6 10.61 4.25 16.73
N GLY A 7 9.62 3.65 16.05
CA GLY A 7 8.45 4.35 15.51
C GLY A 7 8.07 3.98 14.06
N PRO A 8 7.09 4.68 13.44
CA PRO A 8 6.65 4.42 12.07
C PRO A 8 7.77 4.54 11.02
N GLY A 9 8.70 5.49 11.21
CA GLY A 9 9.85 5.64 10.33
C GLY A 9 10.82 4.47 10.34
N PHE A 10 10.89 3.76 11.46
CA PHE A 10 11.61 2.50 11.57
C PHE A 10 10.91 1.35 10.83
N THR A 11 9.58 1.29 10.93
CA THR A 11 8.76 0.27 10.23
C THR A 11 8.97 0.32 8.72
N GLY A 12 8.99 1.50 8.10
CA GLY A 12 9.24 1.63 6.66
C GLY A 12 10.59 1.07 6.21
N ARG A 13 11.64 1.28 7.00
CA ARG A 13 12.99 0.75 6.75
C ARG A 13 13.07 -0.76 6.96
N TYR A 14 12.44 -1.28 8.02
CA TYR A 14 12.33 -2.72 8.26
C TYR A 14 11.62 -3.45 7.12
N VAL A 15 10.49 -2.91 6.65
CA VAL A 15 9.72 -3.46 5.51
C VAL A 15 10.55 -3.44 4.22
N ALA A 16 11.35 -2.40 3.97
CA ALA A 16 12.32 -2.43 2.88
C ALA A 16 13.35 -3.55 3.05
N GLY A 17 13.84 -3.78 4.27
CA GLY A 17 14.73 -4.90 4.59
C GLY A 17 14.12 -6.26 4.20
N LEU A 18 12.84 -6.49 4.51
CA LEU A 18 12.15 -7.74 4.17
C LEU A 18 12.07 -7.95 2.65
N ARG A 19 11.83 -6.89 1.86
CA ARG A 19 11.86 -6.97 0.39
C ARG A 19 13.26 -7.22 -0.15
N TYR A 20 14.30 -6.68 0.50
CA TYR A 20 15.68 -6.97 0.14
C TYR A 20 16.08 -8.42 0.45
N MET A 21 15.64 -8.96 1.59
CA MET A 21 15.84 -10.38 1.93
C MET A 21 15.20 -11.28 0.89
N GLU A 22 13.94 -11.01 0.52
CA GLU A 22 13.27 -11.71 -0.59
C GLU A 22 14.13 -11.67 -1.86
N SER A 23 14.55 -10.46 -2.27
CA SER A 23 15.26 -10.24 -3.53
C SER A 23 16.62 -10.93 -3.63
N THR A 24 17.26 -11.25 -2.50
CA THR A 24 18.69 -11.64 -2.46
C THR A 24 18.98 -12.96 -1.76
N ARG A 25 18.04 -13.47 -0.96
CA ARG A 25 18.22 -14.70 -0.18
C ARG A 25 17.25 -15.80 -0.57
N VAL A 26 16.07 -15.46 -1.08
CA VAL A 26 15.08 -16.45 -1.49
C VAL A 26 15.40 -16.93 -2.91
N ALA A 27 15.50 -18.25 -3.10
CA ALA A 27 15.94 -18.85 -4.36
C ALA A 27 14.99 -18.55 -5.54
N GLN A 28 13.69 -18.46 -5.27
CA GLN A 28 12.65 -18.10 -6.24
C GLN A 28 11.87 -16.89 -5.72
N PRO A 29 12.44 -15.68 -5.82
CA PRO A 29 11.85 -14.52 -5.16
C PRO A 29 10.52 -14.11 -5.82
N LEU A 30 9.52 -13.73 -5.01
CA LEU A 30 8.25 -13.21 -5.50
C LEU A 30 8.39 -11.85 -6.20
N LEU A 31 9.40 -11.08 -5.78
CA LEU A 31 9.72 -9.78 -6.37
C LEU A 31 11.22 -9.49 -6.22
N VAL A 32 11.70 -8.62 -7.11
CA VAL A 32 13.05 -8.06 -7.04
C VAL A 32 12.94 -6.55 -6.83
N ASP A 33 13.43 -6.07 -5.69
CA ASP A 33 13.49 -4.65 -5.32
C ASP A 33 14.96 -4.20 -5.25
N PRO A 34 15.48 -3.58 -6.33
CA PRO A 34 16.90 -3.24 -6.42
C PRO A 34 17.32 -2.12 -5.46
N LEU A 35 16.37 -1.31 -4.97
CA LEU A 35 16.62 -0.18 -4.07
C LEU A 35 16.36 -0.51 -2.60
N ALA A 36 15.60 -1.56 -2.30
CA ALA A 36 15.22 -1.94 -0.94
C ALA A 36 16.39 -1.99 0.05
N GLY A 37 17.52 -2.60 -0.34
CA GLY A 37 18.69 -2.74 0.53
C GLY A 37 19.31 -1.39 0.91
N LYS A 38 19.30 -0.42 -0.01
CA LYS A 38 19.80 0.95 0.24
C LYS A 38 18.89 1.72 1.18
N LEU A 39 17.58 1.55 1.05
CA LEU A 39 16.58 2.25 1.85
C LEU A 39 16.38 1.62 3.24
N ALA A 40 16.65 0.32 3.40
CA ALA A 40 16.51 -0.39 4.68
C ALA A 40 17.52 0.11 5.74
N GLY A 41 18.77 0.34 5.34
CA GLY A 41 19.87 0.63 6.26
C GLY A 41 20.21 -0.51 7.22
N PRO A 42 21.28 -0.35 8.04
CA PRO A 42 21.86 -1.46 8.79
C PRO A 42 20.87 -2.17 9.72
N LYS A 43 20.11 -1.41 10.52
CA LYS A 43 19.19 -2.01 11.49
C LYS A 43 17.97 -2.68 10.85
N GLY A 44 17.42 -2.06 9.79
CA GLY A 44 16.32 -2.65 9.03
C GLY A 44 16.72 -3.97 8.37
N LEU A 45 17.95 -4.05 7.85
CA LEU A 45 18.52 -5.28 7.29
C LEU A 45 18.76 -6.35 8.36
N GLU A 46 19.32 -5.99 9.51
CA GLU A 46 19.55 -6.90 10.63
C GLU A 46 18.25 -7.57 11.10
N LEU A 47 17.19 -6.78 11.33
CA LEU A 47 15.90 -7.33 11.74
C LEU A 47 15.24 -8.16 10.65
N ALA A 48 15.29 -7.72 9.40
CA ALA A 48 14.71 -8.47 8.28
C ALA A 48 15.40 -9.81 8.08
N GLN A 49 16.72 -9.86 8.24
CA GLN A 49 17.48 -11.09 8.20
C GLN A 49 17.05 -12.04 9.33
N ARG A 50 16.97 -11.54 10.57
CA ARG A 50 16.50 -12.35 11.70
C ARG A 50 15.09 -12.90 11.49
N GLU A 51 14.21 -12.12 10.88
CA GLU A 51 12.85 -12.56 10.56
C GLU A 51 12.84 -13.70 9.53
N LEU A 52 13.64 -13.59 8.46
CA LEU A 52 13.78 -14.67 7.48
C LEU A 52 14.37 -15.93 8.13
N GLU A 53 15.40 -15.80 8.96
CA GLU A 53 16.01 -16.93 9.68
C GLU A 53 15.00 -17.62 10.62
N ASN A 54 14.15 -16.84 11.31
CA ASN A 54 13.06 -17.39 12.13
C ASN A 54 12.04 -18.15 11.27
N LEU A 55 11.62 -17.59 10.14
CA LEU A 55 10.70 -18.25 9.21
C LEU A 55 11.26 -19.60 8.74
N GLU A 56 12.51 -19.62 8.30
CA GLU A 56 13.17 -20.85 7.83
C GLU A 56 13.32 -21.89 8.94
N ARG A 57 13.68 -21.46 10.15
CA ARG A 57 13.76 -22.34 11.32
C ARG A 57 12.41 -22.96 11.66
N ASP A 58 11.35 -22.15 11.68
CA ASP A 58 10.06 -22.55 12.24
C ASP A 58 9.18 -23.29 11.20
N GLN A 59 9.37 -23.03 9.90
CA GLN A 59 8.50 -23.54 8.83
C GLN A 59 9.22 -24.13 7.62
N GLY A 60 10.55 -24.19 7.67
CA GLY A 60 11.39 -24.77 6.63
C GLY A 60 11.72 -23.81 5.48
N PRO A 61 12.62 -24.23 4.58
CA PRO A 61 13.10 -23.41 3.47
C PRO A 61 12.04 -23.21 2.39
N GLY A 62 12.20 -22.17 1.57
CA GLY A 62 11.34 -21.90 0.41
C GLY A 62 9.99 -21.27 0.74
N ARG A 63 9.79 -20.80 1.98
CA ARG A 63 8.64 -19.99 2.39
C ARG A 63 8.91 -18.51 2.13
N HIS A 64 7.83 -17.74 2.01
CA HIS A 64 7.91 -16.31 1.75
C HIS A 64 7.40 -15.50 2.93
N LEU A 65 8.08 -14.38 3.19
CA LEU A 65 7.63 -13.40 4.16
C LEU A 65 6.35 -12.71 3.68
N ARG A 66 5.46 -12.36 4.61
CA ARG A 66 4.17 -11.71 4.30
C ARG A 66 4.32 -10.40 3.52
N VAL A 67 5.31 -9.60 3.88
CA VAL A 67 5.53 -8.27 3.28
C VAL A 67 5.86 -8.34 1.79
N PRO A 68 6.86 -9.13 1.34
CA PRO A 68 7.11 -9.32 -0.09
C PRO A 68 5.88 -9.84 -0.85
N ALA A 69 5.14 -10.80 -0.28
CA ALA A 69 3.93 -11.30 -0.92
C ALA A 69 2.86 -10.24 -1.10
N ARG A 70 2.58 -9.44 -0.05
CA ARG A 70 1.69 -8.27 -0.15
C ARG A 70 2.16 -7.32 -1.22
N THR A 71 3.45 -6.98 -1.22
CA THR A 71 4.02 -6.06 -2.21
C THR A 71 3.79 -6.56 -3.62
N ARG A 72 4.08 -7.84 -3.90
CA ARG A 72 3.85 -8.47 -5.21
C ARG A 72 2.37 -8.46 -5.62
N LEU A 73 1.48 -8.84 -4.71
CA LEU A 73 0.03 -8.85 -4.98
C LEU A 73 -0.51 -7.46 -5.31
N ILE A 74 -0.05 -6.43 -4.61
CA ILE A 74 -0.41 -5.04 -4.92
C ILE A 74 0.19 -4.61 -6.26
N ASP A 75 1.41 -5.06 -6.59
CA ASP A 75 2.00 -4.78 -7.91
C ASP A 75 1.18 -5.40 -9.04
N ASP A 76 0.73 -6.65 -8.90
CA ASP A 76 -0.12 -7.33 -9.89
C ASP A 76 -1.46 -6.59 -10.08
N VAL A 77 -2.05 -6.11 -8.98
CA VAL A 77 -3.27 -5.27 -9.04
C VAL A 77 -2.97 -3.95 -9.76
N LEU A 78 -1.89 -3.26 -9.41
CA LEU A 78 -1.51 -2.00 -10.06
C LEU A 78 -1.25 -2.19 -11.55
N GLU A 79 -0.56 -3.26 -11.96
CA GLU A 79 -0.31 -3.59 -13.36
C GLU A 79 -1.62 -3.80 -14.13
N GLY A 80 -2.58 -4.52 -13.55
CA GLY A 80 -3.91 -4.72 -14.15
C GLY A 80 -4.71 -3.42 -14.28
N GLU A 81 -4.84 -2.68 -13.18
CA GLU A 81 -5.64 -1.45 -13.15
C GLU A 81 -5.05 -0.35 -14.04
N LEU A 82 -3.74 -0.13 -13.96
CA LEU A 82 -3.07 0.87 -14.78
C LEU A 82 -3.01 0.44 -16.24
N GLY A 83 -2.87 -0.85 -16.54
CA GLY A 83 -2.91 -1.37 -17.89
C GLY A 83 -4.22 -1.00 -18.61
N ALA A 84 -5.36 -1.17 -17.93
CA ALA A 84 -6.66 -0.77 -18.46
C ALA A 84 -6.77 0.75 -18.70
N LEU A 85 -6.32 1.56 -17.73
CA LEU A 85 -6.36 3.02 -17.83
C LEU A 85 -5.44 3.55 -18.93
N VAL A 86 -4.22 3.02 -19.04
CA VAL A 86 -3.25 3.42 -20.07
C VAL A 86 -3.73 3.00 -21.47
N ALA A 87 -4.37 1.84 -21.61
CA ALA A 87 -4.93 1.38 -22.88
C ALA A 87 -6.12 2.24 -23.35
N ALA A 88 -6.89 2.80 -22.42
CA ALA A 88 -7.99 3.71 -22.73
C ALA A 88 -7.53 5.14 -23.10
N ALA A 89 -6.30 5.52 -22.76
CA ALA A 89 -5.77 6.85 -23.02
C ALA A 89 -5.22 6.98 -24.46
N PRO A 90 -5.23 8.19 -25.07
CA PRO A 90 -4.66 8.41 -26.40
C PRO A 90 -3.19 7.98 -26.50
N ALA A 91 -2.80 7.25 -27.55
CA ALA A 91 -1.46 6.67 -27.69
C ALA A 91 -0.33 7.70 -27.69
N ASP A 92 -0.53 8.85 -28.36
CA ASP A 92 0.45 9.93 -28.46
C ASP A 92 0.38 10.94 -27.30
N GLY A 93 -0.47 10.66 -26.30
CA GLY A 93 -0.62 11.51 -25.11
C GLY A 93 0.51 11.32 -24.10
N GLY A 94 0.71 12.32 -23.22
CA GLY A 94 1.67 12.25 -22.12
C GLY A 94 1.29 11.27 -21.01
N VAL A 95 1.25 11.74 -19.76
CA VAL A 95 0.78 10.95 -18.61
C VAL A 95 -0.68 10.54 -18.84
N ALA A 96 -0.96 9.23 -18.77
CA ALA A 96 -2.27 8.63 -19.01
C ALA A 96 -3.07 8.38 -17.73
N ALA A 97 -2.38 8.12 -16.62
CA ALA A 97 -2.98 7.84 -15.32
C ALA A 97 -2.04 8.27 -14.20
N GLN A 98 -2.54 8.24 -12.97
CA GLN A 98 -1.77 8.60 -11.78
C GLN A 98 -1.86 7.50 -10.74
N VAL A 99 -0.80 7.34 -9.96
CA VAL A 99 -0.84 6.58 -8.71
C VAL A 99 -0.55 7.55 -7.59
N VAL A 100 -1.39 7.55 -6.56
CA VAL A 100 -1.15 8.29 -5.32
C VAL A 100 -1.05 7.30 -4.17
N ALA A 101 0.14 7.16 -3.58
CA ALA A 101 0.38 6.26 -2.46
C ALA A 101 0.44 7.03 -1.14
N PHE A 102 -0.47 6.75 -0.23
CA PHE A 102 -0.45 7.28 1.13
C PHE A 102 0.49 6.47 2.02
N GLY A 103 1.21 7.14 2.93
CA GLY A 103 2.15 6.47 3.84
C GLY A 103 3.18 5.64 3.09
N ALA A 104 3.71 6.19 1.99
CA ALA A 104 4.49 5.43 1.02
C ALA A 104 5.78 4.81 1.59
N GLY A 105 6.30 5.36 2.68
CA GLY A 105 7.50 4.90 3.37
C GLY A 105 8.65 4.69 2.39
N MET A 106 9.28 3.52 2.48
CA MET A 106 10.39 3.14 1.60
C MET A 106 9.94 2.39 0.35
N CYS A 107 8.76 2.68 -0.22
CA CYS A 107 8.31 2.16 -1.51
C CYS A 107 9.28 2.52 -2.66
N THR A 108 9.48 1.60 -3.60
CA THR A 108 10.41 1.77 -4.73
C THR A 108 9.77 1.42 -6.08
N ARG A 109 8.42 1.36 -6.14
CA ARG A 109 7.67 0.99 -7.35
C ARG A 109 8.08 1.82 -8.58
N ALA A 110 8.38 3.11 -8.39
CA ALA A 110 8.85 4.03 -9.44
C ALA A 110 10.07 3.55 -10.23
N TRP A 111 10.89 2.66 -9.67
CA TRP A 111 12.13 2.15 -10.28
C TRP A 111 12.07 0.68 -10.66
N ARG A 112 10.96 -0.02 -10.40
CA ARG A 112 10.84 -1.47 -10.67
C ARG A 112 9.58 -1.88 -11.44
N LEU A 113 8.52 -1.08 -11.43
CA LEU A 113 7.30 -1.38 -12.19
C LEU A 113 7.34 -0.72 -13.56
N ARG A 114 7.40 -1.53 -14.61
CA ARG A 114 7.44 -1.06 -16.01
C ARG A 114 6.11 -0.48 -16.50
N CYS A 115 4.99 -0.89 -15.90
CA CYS A 115 3.67 -0.36 -16.23
C CYS A 115 3.55 1.15 -15.93
N LEU A 116 4.51 1.74 -15.20
CA LEU A 116 4.49 3.16 -14.83
C LEU A 116 5.03 4.10 -15.92
N SER A 117 5.45 3.60 -17.08
CA SER A 117 6.09 4.40 -18.13
C SER A 117 5.25 5.56 -18.67
N ARG A 118 3.91 5.50 -18.52
CA ARG A 118 2.96 6.58 -18.82
C ARG A 118 2.16 7.04 -17.59
N VAL A 119 2.66 6.77 -16.40
CA VAL A 119 1.97 7.01 -15.12
C VAL A 119 2.79 7.97 -14.25
N SER A 120 2.12 8.95 -13.67
CA SER A 120 2.71 9.80 -12.62
C SER A 120 2.56 9.10 -11.27
N LEU A 121 3.66 8.77 -10.60
CA LEU A 121 3.65 8.23 -9.24
C LEU A 121 3.91 9.34 -8.22
N LEU A 122 2.92 9.62 -7.39
CA LEU A 122 2.98 10.60 -6.30
C LEU A 122 2.92 9.84 -4.97
N GLU A 123 3.94 10.02 -4.15
CA GLU A 123 4.04 9.40 -2.84
C GLU A 123 3.86 10.46 -1.76
N LEU A 124 2.93 10.24 -0.85
CA LEU A 124 2.66 11.10 0.31
C LEU A 124 3.11 10.39 1.58
N ASP A 125 3.85 11.10 2.42
CA ASP A 125 4.23 10.64 3.76
C ASP A 125 4.46 11.85 4.69
N LEU A 126 4.65 11.58 5.98
CA LEU A 126 5.05 12.59 6.95
C LEU A 126 6.29 13.36 6.45
N PRO A 127 6.38 14.69 6.69
CA PRO A 127 7.45 15.51 6.14
C PRO A 127 8.86 14.98 6.40
N HIS A 128 9.12 14.47 7.61
CA HIS A 128 10.41 13.89 7.97
C HIS A 128 10.70 12.56 7.23
N MET A 129 9.67 11.74 6.97
CA MET A 129 9.80 10.49 6.23
C MET A 129 10.06 10.73 4.74
N ALA A 130 9.32 11.66 4.14
CA ALA A 130 9.55 12.07 2.76
C ALA A 130 10.96 12.66 2.58
N ALA A 131 11.43 13.47 3.54
CA ALA A 131 12.79 14.00 3.54
C ALA A 131 13.85 12.90 3.63
N LEU A 132 13.70 11.96 4.57
CA LEU A 132 14.60 10.82 4.72
C LEU A 132 14.66 9.97 3.43
N LYS A 133 13.50 9.66 2.84
CA LYS A 133 13.47 8.89 1.59
C LYS A 133 14.19 9.61 0.45
N ARG A 134 13.94 10.91 0.26
CA ARG A 134 14.62 11.70 -0.79
C ARG A 134 16.13 11.70 -0.59
N GLN A 135 16.61 11.82 0.65
CA GLN A 135 18.04 11.70 0.97
C GLN A 135 18.58 10.32 0.57
N LEU A 136 17.94 9.24 1.00
CA LEU A 136 18.40 7.87 0.71
C LEU A 136 18.39 7.54 -0.78
N LEU A 137 17.40 8.03 -1.53
CA LEU A 137 17.34 7.87 -2.99
C LEU A 137 18.49 8.61 -3.69
N ALA A 138 18.81 9.83 -3.24
CA ALA A 138 19.94 10.59 -3.76
C ALA A 138 21.27 9.88 -3.47
N GLU A 139 21.47 9.42 -2.23
CA GLU A 139 22.65 8.65 -1.82
C GLU A 139 22.79 7.32 -2.59
N ALA A 140 21.66 6.69 -2.94
CA ALA A 140 21.64 5.47 -3.74
C ALA A 140 21.92 5.72 -5.23
N GLY A 141 21.90 6.97 -5.71
CA GLY A 141 22.04 7.28 -7.14
C GLY A 141 20.79 6.95 -7.95
N ALA A 142 19.61 7.03 -7.35
CA ALA A 142 18.33 6.82 -8.03
C ALA A 142 17.88 8.09 -8.76
N ALA A 143 17.51 7.97 -10.04
CA ALA A 143 16.95 9.08 -10.80
C ALA A 143 15.54 9.42 -10.28
N THR A 144 15.27 10.70 -9.99
CA THR A 144 13.95 11.19 -9.56
C THR A 144 13.27 12.10 -10.59
N ALA A 145 14.00 12.49 -11.65
CA ALA A 145 13.47 13.18 -12.81
C ALA A 145 13.57 12.27 -14.04
N SER A 146 12.58 12.35 -14.92
CA SER A 146 12.61 11.64 -16.21
C SER A 146 13.68 12.24 -17.12
N ALA A 147 14.40 11.37 -17.86
CA ALA A 147 15.43 11.77 -18.82
C ALA A 147 14.89 12.69 -19.95
N ALA A 148 13.58 12.68 -20.22
CA ALA A 148 12.97 13.55 -21.23
C ALA A 148 12.90 15.03 -20.81
N ALA A 149 13.05 15.36 -19.52
CA ALA A 149 13.03 16.74 -19.02
C ALA A 149 14.36 17.49 -19.17
N SER A 150 15.45 16.80 -19.58
CA SER A 150 16.80 17.37 -19.70
C SER A 150 17.19 17.78 -21.11
N SER A 151 16.23 18.06 -22.01
CA SER A 151 16.49 18.53 -23.39
C SER A 151 16.94 20.01 -23.46
N GLY A 152 17.91 20.38 -22.62
CA GLY A 152 18.50 21.71 -22.54
C GLY A 152 20.01 21.63 -22.28
N GLY A 153 20.77 21.20 -23.30
CA GLY A 153 22.19 21.52 -23.50
C GLY A 153 23.22 20.99 -22.50
N ALA A 154 23.95 19.94 -22.89
CA ALA A 154 25.42 19.88 -22.94
C ALA A 154 25.87 18.43 -23.17
N SER A 155 26.64 18.23 -24.23
CA SER A 155 27.41 17.02 -24.49
C SER A 155 28.56 16.93 -23.49
N GLY A 156 28.43 16.04 -22.51
CA GLY A 156 29.49 15.66 -21.56
C GLY A 156 28.92 14.60 -20.62
N GLY A 157 29.48 13.39 -20.65
CA GLY A 157 29.10 12.19 -19.89
C GLY A 157 27.87 12.32 -18.99
N GLN A 158 26.68 12.01 -19.52
CA GLN A 158 25.52 11.81 -18.66
C GLN A 158 25.78 10.55 -17.82
N ASP A 159 26.10 10.72 -16.54
CA ASP A 159 26.08 9.63 -15.57
C ASP A 159 24.71 8.95 -15.68
N GLN A 160 24.69 7.74 -16.23
CA GLN A 160 23.50 6.92 -16.27
C GLN A 160 23.19 6.54 -14.82
N ALA A 161 22.15 7.13 -14.25
CA ALA A 161 21.77 6.90 -12.86
C ALA A 161 21.75 5.40 -12.55
N ALA A 162 22.33 5.00 -11.41
CA ALA A 162 22.45 3.60 -11.01
C ALA A 162 21.09 2.89 -10.97
N PHE A 163 20.03 3.65 -10.64
CA PHE A 163 18.65 3.20 -10.70
C PHE A 163 17.83 4.17 -11.56
N PRO A 164 17.60 3.86 -12.85
CA PRO A 164 16.82 4.71 -13.74
C PRO A 164 15.34 4.72 -13.34
N LEU A 165 14.70 5.89 -13.45
CA LEU A 165 13.28 6.03 -13.17
C LEU A 165 12.46 5.34 -14.28
N LEU A 166 11.51 4.47 -13.89
CA LEU A 166 10.59 3.82 -14.82
C LEU A 166 9.24 4.55 -14.93
N ALA A 167 8.84 5.29 -13.89
CA ALA A 167 7.64 6.11 -13.92
C ALA A 167 7.78 7.31 -14.86
N ALA A 168 6.69 7.70 -15.52
CA ALA A 168 6.66 8.90 -16.39
C ALA A 168 7.02 10.17 -15.60
N ARG A 169 6.52 10.24 -14.36
CA ARG A 169 6.84 11.28 -13.38
C ARG A 169 6.88 10.65 -11.99
N TYR A 170 7.71 11.20 -11.12
CA TYR A 170 7.81 10.81 -9.73
C TYR A 170 7.85 12.02 -8.82
N ALA A 171 7.15 11.97 -7.69
CA ALA A 171 7.31 12.91 -6.60
C ALA A 171 7.19 12.20 -5.25
N CYS A 172 8.14 12.49 -4.35
CA CYS A 172 8.05 12.16 -2.93
C CYS A 172 7.67 13.43 -2.17
N ILE A 173 6.48 13.46 -1.57
CA ILE A 173 5.81 14.64 -1.03
C ILE A 173 5.70 14.49 0.49
N GLY A 174 6.16 15.51 1.21
CA GLY A 174 6.04 15.57 2.67
C GLY A 174 4.77 16.33 3.04
N ALA A 175 3.76 15.63 3.54
CA ALA A 175 2.51 16.21 4.00
C ALA A 175 1.96 15.40 5.18
N ASP A 176 1.62 16.08 6.26
CA ASP A 176 0.93 15.45 7.39
C ASP A 176 -0.58 15.59 7.22
N LEU A 177 -1.23 14.49 6.84
CA LEU A 177 -2.68 14.42 6.66
C LEU A 177 -3.39 13.94 7.93
N SER A 178 -2.67 13.61 9.00
CA SER A 178 -3.26 13.14 10.26
C SER A 178 -3.87 14.27 11.08
N ALA A 179 -3.34 15.49 10.93
CA ALA A 179 -3.83 16.69 11.61
C ALA A 179 -5.09 17.29 10.98
N VAL A 180 -5.45 16.92 9.75
CA VAL A 180 -6.58 17.52 9.04
C VAL A 180 -7.86 16.74 9.37
N GLY A 181 -8.74 17.36 10.16
CA GLY A 181 -10.04 16.79 10.50
C GLY A 181 -10.02 15.78 11.65
N ALA A 182 -9.11 15.90 12.62
CA ALA A 182 -9.05 15.04 13.81
C ALA A 182 -10.16 15.32 14.86
N ASP A 183 -11.04 16.30 14.62
CA ASP A 183 -12.08 16.65 15.58
C ASP A 183 -13.17 15.56 15.60
N GLU A 184 -13.24 14.80 16.69
CA GLU A 184 -14.12 13.63 16.83
C GLU A 184 -15.57 14.01 17.19
N SER A 185 -15.82 15.24 17.64
CA SER A 185 -17.13 15.65 18.15
C SER A 185 -17.86 16.55 17.16
N SER A 186 -18.55 15.98 16.17
CA SER A 186 -19.36 16.84 15.30
C SER A 186 -20.47 16.12 14.52
N SER A 187 -21.51 16.88 14.17
CA SER A 187 -22.74 16.44 13.53
C SER A 187 -22.51 15.98 12.07
N PRO A 188 -23.50 15.37 11.37
CA PRO A 188 -23.32 14.93 9.99
C PRO A 188 -22.88 16.02 9.00
N SER A 189 -23.31 17.28 9.20
CA SER A 189 -22.85 18.41 8.37
C SER A 189 -21.37 18.73 8.58
N ASP A 190 -20.88 18.52 9.80
CA ASP A 190 -19.50 18.80 10.16
C ASP A 190 -18.56 17.70 9.62
N ALA A 191 -19.05 16.46 9.52
CA ALA A 191 -18.31 15.36 8.89
C ALA A 191 -18.06 15.57 7.38
N ALA A 192 -19.05 16.14 6.67
CA ALA A 192 -18.90 16.51 5.26
C ALA A 192 -17.88 17.66 5.11
N ALA A 193 -18.02 18.73 5.90
CA ALA A 193 -17.07 19.84 5.90
C ALA A 193 -15.64 19.40 6.26
N ALA A 194 -15.48 18.46 7.20
CA ALA A 194 -14.18 17.88 7.52
C ALA A 194 -13.60 17.09 6.35
N THR A 195 -14.43 16.34 5.61
CA THR A 195 -14.00 15.64 4.39
C THR A 195 -13.54 16.63 3.32
N ASP A 196 -14.29 17.71 3.11
CA ASP A 196 -13.93 18.77 2.16
C ASP A 196 -12.61 19.46 2.55
N ALA A 197 -12.39 19.70 3.84
CA ALA A 197 -11.13 20.25 4.35
C ALA A 197 -9.95 19.31 4.08
N VAL A 198 -10.13 17.99 4.30
CA VAL A 198 -9.13 16.97 3.96
C VAL A 198 -8.87 16.95 2.45
N ALA A 199 -9.90 17.01 1.62
CA ALA A 199 -9.76 17.06 0.15
C ALA A 199 -9.02 18.31 -0.31
N ALA A 200 -9.31 19.47 0.26
CA ALA A 200 -8.63 20.73 -0.03
C ALA A 200 -7.14 20.66 0.35
N ALA A 201 -6.82 20.14 1.54
CA ALA A 201 -5.44 19.96 1.99
C ALA A 201 -4.68 18.97 1.11
N LEU A 202 -5.31 17.84 0.76
CA LEU A 202 -4.75 16.82 -0.12
C LEU A 202 -4.46 17.39 -1.51
N ALA A 203 -5.41 18.13 -2.10
CA ALA A 203 -5.21 18.79 -3.38
C ALA A 203 -4.08 19.84 -3.33
N ALA A 204 -4.01 20.63 -2.26
CA ALA A 204 -2.95 21.62 -2.06
C ALA A 204 -1.56 20.98 -1.95
N ALA A 205 -1.46 19.80 -1.32
CA ALA A 205 -0.22 19.04 -1.25
C ALA A 205 0.16 18.41 -2.60
N LEU A 206 -0.81 17.91 -3.36
CA LEU A 206 -0.56 17.12 -4.58
C LEU A 206 -0.35 17.98 -5.84
N LYS A 207 -1.15 19.04 -6.05
CA LYS A 207 -1.14 19.86 -7.27
C LYS A 207 0.23 20.46 -7.61
N PRO A 208 1.03 20.98 -6.66
CA PRO A 208 2.37 21.51 -6.95
C PRO A 208 3.32 20.48 -7.57
N HIS A 209 3.04 19.19 -7.38
CA HIS A 209 3.82 18.08 -7.89
C HIS A 209 3.22 17.44 -9.16
N GLY A 210 2.25 18.13 -9.78
CA GLY A 210 1.69 17.74 -11.06
C GLY A 210 0.59 16.68 -10.98
N PHE A 211 -0.12 16.60 -9.84
CA PHE A 211 -1.41 15.92 -9.76
C PHE A 211 -2.46 16.66 -10.57
N ASP A 212 -3.19 15.90 -11.38
CA ASP A 212 -4.29 16.37 -12.21
C ASP A 212 -5.58 15.62 -11.84
N PRO A 213 -6.60 16.31 -11.26
CA PRO A 213 -7.87 15.66 -10.92
C PRO A 213 -8.70 15.24 -12.15
N ALA A 214 -8.31 15.65 -13.36
CA ALA A 214 -8.94 15.19 -14.60
C ALA A 214 -8.43 13.81 -15.07
N LEU A 215 -7.31 13.32 -14.52
CA LEU A 215 -6.76 12.00 -14.85
C LEU A 215 -7.26 10.93 -13.89
N PRO A 216 -7.54 9.70 -14.39
CA PRO A 216 -7.89 8.59 -13.54
C PRO A 216 -6.72 8.26 -12.60
N THR A 217 -7.04 8.07 -11.32
CA THR A 217 -6.07 7.89 -10.26
C THR A 217 -6.28 6.55 -9.56
N VAL A 218 -5.21 5.78 -9.41
CA VAL A 218 -5.19 4.59 -8.55
C VAL A 218 -4.58 5.00 -7.21
N TRP A 219 -5.43 5.10 -6.19
CA TRP A 219 -5.03 5.41 -4.82
C TRP A 219 -4.54 4.15 -4.13
N VAL A 220 -3.42 4.23 -3.41
CA VAL A 220 -2.82 3.10 -2.69
C VAL A 220 -2.71 3.43 -1.21
N ALA A 221 -3.33 2.59 -0.37
CA ALA A 221 -3.18 2.61 1.08
C ALA A 221 -2.65 1.24 1.56
N GLU A 222 -1.37 0.99 1.27
CA GLU A 222 -0.69 -0.25 1.66
C GLU A 222 -0.23 -0.15 3.12
N ALA A 223 -0.77 -1.02 3.96
CA ALA A 223 -0.41 -1.14 5.37
C ALA A 223 -0.43 0.21 6.14
N LEU A 224 -1.46 1.01 5.91
CA LEU A 224 -1.59 2.35 6.49
C LEU A 224 -2.84 2.55 7.33
N LEU A 225 -4.02 2.19 6.78
CA LEU A 225 -5.30 2.71 7.28
C LEU A 225 -5.53 2.43 8.77
N TYR A 226 -5.11 1.27 9.25
CA TYR A 226 -5.29 0.87 10.64
C TYR A 226 -4.29 1.53 11.61
N TYR A 227 -3.32 2.34 11.15
CA TYR A 227 -2.44 3.17 12.01
C TYR A 227 -3.04 4.54 12.37
N MET A 228 -4.26 4.83 11.92
CA MET A 228 -4.96 6.07 12.26
C MET A 228 -6.38 5.77 12.76
N PRO A 229 -7.00 6.69 13.51
CA PRO A 229 -8.39 6.53 13.94
C PRO A 229 -9.32 6.27 12.76
N LEU A 230 -10.29 5.36 12.94
CA LEU A 230 -11.23 4.95 11.88
C LEU A 230 -11.93 6.12 11.18
N PRO A 231 -12.45 7.14 11.87
CA PRO A 231 -13.08 8.28 11.20
C PRO A 231 -12.10 9.06 10.31
N ALA A 232 -10.84 9.18 10.72
CA ALA A 232 -9.82 9.84 9.93
C ALA A 232 -9.48 9.03 8.67
N ALA A 233 -9.33 7.71 8.79
CA ALA A 233 -9.11 6.83 7.64
C ALA A 233 -10.28 6.93 6.63
N ALA A 234 -11.52 6.90 7.13
CA ALA A 234 -12.70 7.01 6.27
C ALA A 234 -12.78 8.36 5.55
N ARG A 235 -12.47 9.47 6.24
CA ARG A 235 -12.42 10.82 5.63
C ARG A 235 -11.32 10.95 4.59
N LEU A 236 -10.13 10.40 4.84
CA LEU A 236 -9.02 10.40 3.87
C LEU A 236 -9.43 9.69 2.57
N LEU A 237 -10.08 8.52 2.68
CA LEU A 237 -10.55 7.78 1.51
C LEU A 237 -11.68 8.52 0.78
N ALA A 238 -12.62 9.14 1.50
CA ALA A 238 -13.67 9.95 0.89
C ALA A 238 -13.09 11.19 0.17
N ALA A 239 -12.10 11.85 0.76
CA ALA A 239 -11.38 12.96 0.15
C ALA A 239 -10.63 12.55 -1.13
N ALA A 240 -10.01 11.36 -1.12
CA ALA A 240 -9.39 10.78 -2.32
C ALA A 240 -10.42 10.57 -3.45
N ALA A 241 -11.62 10.07 -3.13
CA ALA A 241 -12.71 9.95 -4.08
C ALA A 241 -13.17 11.30 -4.64
N ALA A 242 -13.28 12.32 -3.79
CA ALA A 242 -13.66 13.67 -4.23
C ALA A 242 -12.67 14.31 -5.22
N LEU A 243 -11.41 13.86 -5.22
CA LEU A 243 -10.36 14.30 -6.14
C LEU A 243 -10.19 13.38 -7.36
N SER A 244 -11.04 12.37 -7.53
CA SER A 244 -10.88 11.30 -8.52
C SER A 244 -11.70 11.52 -9.78
N ALA A 245 -11.07 11.41 -10.94
CA ALA A 245 -11.78 11.28 -12.22
C ALA A 245 -12.49 9.91 -12.34
N PRO A 246 -13.50 9.78 -13.23
CA PRO A 246 -14.10 8.48 -13.54
C PRO A 246 -13.06 7.41 -13.92
N GLY A 247 -13.30 6.16 -13.50
CA GLY A 247 -12.37 5.05 -13.68
C GLY A 247 -11.28 4.94 -12.61
N SER A 248 -11.18 5.90 -11.69
CA SER A 248 -10.27 5.83 -10.54
C SER A 248 -10.57 4.63 -9.64
N ARG A 249 -9.51 4.10 -9.03
CA ARG A 249 -9.56 2.90 -8.16
C ARG A 249 -8.85 3.16 -6.84
N LEU A 250 -9.24 2.42 -5.83
CA LEU A 250 -8.56 2.35 -4.54
C LEU A 250 -8.04 0.92 -4.35
N VAL A 251 -6.77 0.80 -3.96
CA VAL A 251 -6.13 -0.46 -3.56
C VAL A 251 -5.65 -0.28 -2.12
N ALA A 252 -6.18 -1.09 -1.21
CA ALA A 252 -5.92 -0.92 0.21
C ALA A 252 -5.83 -2.24 0.95
N THR A 253 -5.11 -2.24 2.05
CA THR A 253 -5.05 -3.39 2.96
C THR A 253 -5.66 -3.06 4.31
N VAL A 254 -6.33 -4.04 4.90
CA VAL A 254 -6.84 -4.02 6.28
C VAL A 254 -6.36 -5.26 7.03
N VAL A 255 -6.52 -5.27 8.35
CA VAL A 255 -6.21 -6.43 9.19
C VAL A 255 -7.50 -7.04 9.72
N ASP A 256 -7.50 -8.35 9.94
CA ASP A 256 -8.59 -8.98 10.64
C ASP A 256 -8.56 -8.70 12.16
N ARG A 257 -9.67 -9.01 12.82
CA ARG A 257 -9.80 -8.85 14.28
C ARG A 257 -8.76 -9.63 15.06
N GLU A 258 -8.45 -10.86 14.65
CA GLU A 258 -7.48 -11.70 15.35
C GLU A 258 -6.09 -11.07 15.30
N LEU A 259 -5.66 -10.60 14.14
CA LEU A 259 -4.38 -9.92 13.97
C LEU A 259 -4.34 -8.60 14.76
N LEU A 260 -5.44 -7.84 14.78
CA LEU A 260 -5.57 -6.63 15.60
C LEU A 260 -5.43 -6.92 17.11
N GLU A 261 -6.15 -7.91 17.62
CA GLU A 261 -6.11 -8.26 19.04
C GLU A 261 -4.74 -8.82 19.44
N ALA A 262 -4.12 -9.58 18.55
CA ALA A 262 -2.83 -10.17 18.80
C ALA A 262 -1.72 -9.10 18.83
N SER A 263 -1.80 -8.05 18.00
CA SER A 263 -0.87 -6.92 18.06
C SER A 263 -0.94 -6.15 19.40
N ARG A 264 -2.10 -6.18 20.05
CA ARG A 264 -2.34 -5.53 21.35
C ARG A 264 -1.99 -6.40 22.55
N SER A 265 -2.13 -7.73 22.44
CA SER A 265 -2.07 -8.62 23.61
C SER A 265 -0.93 -9.64 23.60
N ARG A 266 -0.33 -9.92 22.44
CA ARG A 266 0.64 -11.02 22.24
C ARG A 266 2.00 -10.56 21.75
N VAL A 267 2.21 -9.25 21.71
CA VAL A 267 3.44 -8.62 21.27
C VAL A 267 4.17 -8.05 22.50
N ASP A 268 5.48 -8.28 22.60
CA ASP A 268 6.31 -7.76 23.70
C ASP A 268 6.33 -6.22 23.72
N GLU A 269 6.48 -5.62 24.91
CA GLU A 269 6.43 -4.17 25.18
C GLU A 269 7.49 -3.30 24.45
N GLY A 270 8.36 -3.89 23.63
CA GLY A 270 9.35 -3.18 22.81
C GLY A 270 9.24 -3.43 21.31
N HIS A 271 8.27 -4.24 20.86
CA HIS A 271 8.12 -4.56 19.45
C HIS A 271 7.51 -3.39 18.67
N VAL A 272 7.92 -3.26 17.41
CA VAL A 272 7.53 -2.16 16.51
C VAL A 272 6.04 -2.12 16.13
N PHE A 273 5.21 -3.05 16.61
CA PHE A 273 3.78 -3.13 16.28
C PHE A 273 2.86 -3.16 17.50
N LYS A 274 3.40 -3.12 18.72
CA LYS A 274 2.60 -3.17 19.96
C LYS A 274 1.68 -1.93 20.03
N ASP A 275 0.38 -2.18 20.18
CA ASP A 275 -0.66 -1.15 20.37
C ASP A 275 -0.75 -0.07 19.27
N LEU A 276 -0.26 -0.35 18.07
CA LEU A 276 -0.24 0.64 16.98
C LEU A 276 -1.53 0.71 16.14
N TRP A 277 -2.41 -0.27 16.26
CA TRP A 277 -3.54 -0.44 15.34
C TRP A 277 -4.88 -0.09 15.98
N PHE A 278 -5.72 0.67 15.25
CA PHE A 278 -6.96 1.27 15.76
C PHE A 278 -8.20 0.41 15.54
N PHE A 279 -8.35 -0.19 14.35
CA PHE A 279 -9.60 -0.85 13.94
C PHE A 279 -9.35 -2.08 13.05
N ASP A 280 -10.36 -2.94 12.96
CA ASP A 280 -10.35 -4.13 12.11
C ASP A 280 -11.08 -3.94 10.76
N GLN A 281 -11.00 -4.94 9.89
CA GLN A 281 -11.64 -4.97 8.58
C GLN A 281 -13.16 -4.73 8.61
N GLU A 282 -13.87 -5.27 9.59
CA GLU A 282 -15.33 -5.15 9.65
C GLU A 282 -15.76 -3.73 10.01
N GLU A 283 -15.01 -3.09 10.92
CA GLU A 283 -15.27 -1.71 11.31
C GLU A 283 -15.14 -0.74 10.11
N LEU A 284 -14.15 -0.91 9.24
CA LEU A 284 -14.02 -0.10 8.02
C LEU A 284 -15.06 -0.47 6.96
N LEU A 285 -15.21 -1.75 6.66
CA LEU A 285 -16.01 -2.20 5.52
C LEU A 285 -17.51 -2.10 5.80
N TYR A 286 -17.93 -2.18 7.07
CA TYR A 286 -19.33 -2.30 7.46
C TYR A 286 -19.76 -1.45 8.66
N GLY A 287 -18.81 -0.87 9.40
CA GLY A 287 -19.12 -0.05 10.57
C GLY A 287 -19.68 1.32 10.20
N ALA A 288 -20.65 1.81 10.95
CA ALA A 288 -21.28 3.12 10.71
C ALA A 288 -20.29 4.30 10.79
N ALA A 289 -19.23 4.17 11.61
CA ALA A 289 -18.18 5.17 11.73
C ALA A 289 -17.35 5.36 10.45
N ALA A 290 -17.42 4.42 9.50
CA ALA A 290 -16.74 4.48 8.20
C ALA A 290 -17.68 4.90 7.04
N ALA A 291 -18.85 5.48 7.34
CA ALA A 291 -19.86 5.86 6.35
C ALA A 291 -19.31 6.76 5.23
N ALA A 292 -18.34 7.64 5.51
CA ALA A 292 -17.73 8.50 4.49
C ALA A 292 -16.96 7.71 3.41
N PHE A 293 -16.23 6.65 3.81
CA PHE A 293 -15.60 5.74 2.86
C PHE A 293 -16.67 4.95 2.09
N GLN A 294 -17.64 4.40 2.81
CA GLN A 294 -18.67 3.53 2.24
C GLN A 294 -19.60 4.27 1.28
N SER A 295 -19.80 5.58 1.43
CA SER A 295 -20.60 6.38 0.48
C SER A 295 -19.84 6.68 -0.81
N ALA A 296 -18.51 6.78 -0.75
CA ALA A 296 -17.68 7.20 -1.87
C ALA A 296 -17.09 6.03 -2.70
N TRP A 297 -16.89 4.88 -2.08
CA TRP A 297 -16.23 3.72 -2.71
C TRP A 297 -17.12 2.47 -2.67
N ALA A 298 -17.08 1.70 -3.76
CA ALA A 298 -17.69 0.38 -3.86
C ALA A 298 -16.59 -0.68 -3.91
N VAL A 299 -16.51 -1.53 -2.88
CA VAL A 299 -15.55 -2.64 -2.85
C VAL A 299 -15.88 -3.66 -3.93
N ASP A 300 -14.88 -4.02 -4.72
CA ASP A 300 -14.97 -5.03 -5.77
C ASP A 300 -14.74 -6.42 -5.17
N TRP A 301 -15.83 -7.05 -4.76
CA TRP A 301 -15.81 -8.40 -4.21
C TRP A 301 -15.43 -9.46 -5.25
N ALA A 302 -15.63 -9.20 -6.55
CA ALA A 302 -15.32 -10.15 -7.62
C ALA A 302 -13.82 -10.17 -7.92
N ALA A 303 -13.18 -9.00 -8.05
CA ALA A 303 -11.72 -8.88 -8.18
C ALA A 303 -10.96 -9.34 -6.94
N SER A 304 -11.65 -9.33 -5.79
CA SER A 304 -11.16 -9.83 -4.51
C SER A 304 -11.47 -11.34 -4.31
N SER A 305 -12.40 -11.96 -5.04
CA SER A 305 -12.71 -13.39 -4.84
C SER A 305 -11.76 -14.33 -5.59
N THR A 306 -11.37 -15.43 -4.96
CA THR A 306 -10.77 -16.60 -5.63
C THR A 306 -11.91 -17.43 -6.24
N PRO A 307 -11.81 -17.99 -7.45
CA PRO A 307 -12.76 -19.02 -7.87
C PRO A 307 -12.62 -20.21 -6.91
N ALA A 308 -13.74 -20.72 -6.39
CA ALA A 308 -13.74 -21.95 -5.62
C ALA A 308 -13.15 -23.10 -6.46
N PRO A 309 -12.35 -24.03 -5.89
CA PRO A 309 -11.94 -25.21 -6.62
C PRO A 309 -13.17 -26.05 -6.99
N ALA A 310 -13.16 -26.60 -8.21
CA ALA A 310 -14.23 -27.45 -8.73
C ALA A 310 -14.55 -28.62 -7.78
N PRO A 311 -15.83 -29.04 -7.65
CA PRO A 311 -16.21 -30.05 -6.68
C PRO A 311 -15.70 -31.43 -7.09
N GLY A 312 -14.94 -32.04 -6.19
CA GLY A 312 -14.40 -33.38 -6.38
C GLY A 312 -13.94 -34.01 -5.06
N ALA A 313 -14.85 -34.18 -4.09
CA ALA A 313 -14.87 -35.31 -3.14
C ALA A 313 -15.98 -35.13 -2.08
N GLY A 314 -16.87 -36.13 -1.97
CA GLY A 314 -17.55 -36.54 -0.74
C GLY A 314 -18.60 -35.60 -0.13
N ALA A 315 -19.87 -35.82 -0.45
CA ALA A 315 -21.00 -35.26 0.29
C ALA A 315 -21.23 -36.00 1.62
N GLU A 316 -21.13 -35.29 2.74
CA GLU A 316 -21.87 -35.61 3.96
C GLU A 316 -22.65 -34.36 4.39
N ALA A 317 -23.98 -34.52 4.40
CA ALA A 317 -24.92 -33.47 4.73
C ALA A 317 -25.11 -33.37 6.25
N ALA A 318 -24.87 -32.17 6.80
CA ALA A 318 -25.39 -31.78 8.10
C ALA A 318 -26.32 -30.57 7.89
N ALA A 319 -27.61 -30.81 8.11
CA ALA A 319 -28.66 -29.81 8.06
C ALA A 319 -28.76 -29.05 9.39
N GLY A 320 -29.03 -27.73 9.32
CA GLY A 320 -29.59 -26.95 10.42
C GLY A 320 -28.72 -25.78 10.88
N GLY A 321 -28.91 -24.60 10.28
CA GLY A 321 -28.38 -23.34 10.76
C GLY A 321 -29.02 -22.17 10.04
N SER A 322 -29.69 -21.29 10.77
CA SER A 322 -30.33 -20.06 10.30
C SER A 322 -29.33 -19.17 9.55
N GLU A 323 -29.46 -19.04 8.23
CA GLU A 323 -28.65 -18.15 7.38
C GLU A 323 -29.00 -16.67 7.65
N THR A 324 -28.34 -16.06 8.63
CA THR A 324 -27.92 -14.67 8.42
C THR A 324 -26.85 -14.71 7.35
N ALA A 325 -27.13 -14.25 6.13
CA ALA A 325 -26.13 -14.21 5.06
C ALA A 325 -24.87 -13.50 5.58
N ALA A 326 -23.76 -14.23 5.70
CA ALA A 326 -22.51 -13.69 6.19
C ALA A 326 -22.06 -12.55 5.27
N ARG A 327 -21.70 -11.39 5.85
CA ARG A 327 -21.14 -10.28 5.08
C ARG A 327 -19.80 -10.73 4.48
N PRO A 328 -19.56 -10.55 3.18
CA PRO A 328 -18.33 -11.04 2.56
C PRO A 328 -17.10 -10.32 3.13
N LEU A 329 -15.95 -10.97 3.17
CA LEU A 329 -14.69 -10.32 3.49
C LEU A 329 -13.70 -10.49 2.34
N PRO A 330 -12.76 -9.54 2.14
CA PRO A 330 -11.70 -9.72 1.17
C PRO A 330 -10.83 -10.92 1.59
N PRO A 331 -10.22 -11.63 0.65
CA PRO A 331 -9.29 -12.71 0.98
C PRO A 331 -8.06 -12.14 1.66
N SER A 332 -7.45 -12.98 2.47
CA SER A 332 -6.15 -12.67 3.04
C SER A 332 -5.05 -12.60 1.98
N THR A 333 -4.04 -11.79 2.23
CA THR A 333 -2.76 -11.79 1.49
C THR A 333 -2.22 -13.22 1.37
N ARG A 334 -2.38 -14.05 2.40
CA ARG A 334 -1.99 -15.46 2.39
C ARG A 334 -2.78 -16.29 1.38
N GLN A 335 -4.11 -16.20 1.40
CA GLN A 335 -4.97 -16.89 0.45
C GLN A 335 -4.68 -16.44 -0.98
N LEU A 336 -4.50 -15.13 -1.19
CA LEU A 336 -4.16 -14.57 -2.50
C LEU A 336 -2.78 -15.03 -2.98
N ALA A 337 -1.77 -15.05 -2.13
CA ALA A 337 -0.43 -15.46 -2.51
C ALA A 337 -0.39 -16.95 -2.86
N ALA A 338 -1.07 -17.80 -2.08
CA ALA A 338 -1.21 -19.21 -2.40
C ALA A 338 -1.94 -19.41 -3.74
N ALA A 339 -3.06 -18.72 -3.96
CA ALA A 339 -3.88 -18.89 -5.15
C ALA A 339 -3.26 -18.30 -6.43
N ARG A 340 -2.57 -17.16 -6.33
CA ARG A 340 -2.08 -16.39 -7.51
C ARG A 340 -0.59 -16.56 -7.76
N LEU A 341 0.20 -16.77 -6.73
CA LEU A 341 1.67 -16.84 -6.83
C LEU A 341 2.21 -18.26 -6.60
N GLY A 342 1.35 -19.22 -6.19
CA GLY A 342 1.80 -20.53 -5.73
C GLY A 342 2.69 -20.45 -4.50
N ALA A 343 2.63 -19.33 -3.77
CA ALA A 343 3.52 -19.01 -2.68
C ALA A 343 2.88 -19.35 -1.35
N ASP A 344 3.54 -20.19 -0.55
CA ASP A 344 3.15 -20.34 0.85
C ASP A 344 3.79 -19.23 1.67
N THR A 345 2.98 -18.22 1.92
CA THR A 345 3.38 -17.05 2.67
C THR A 345 2.92 -17.22 4.10
N TYR A 346 3.84 -17.07 5.04
CA TYR A 346 3.46 -17.05 6.44
C TYR A 346 4.39 -16.15 7.22
N VAL A 347 3.83 -15.13 7.83
CA VAL A 347 4.33 -14.58 9.09
C VAL A 347 3.12 -14.20 9.90
N ALA A 348 2.63 -15.16 10.68
CA ALA A 348 1.78 -14.85 11.81
C ALA A 348 2.59 -15.24 13.06
N LEU A 349 3.47 -14.34 13.49
CA LEU A 349 3.97 -14.37 14.87
C LEU A 349 2.81 -14.27 15.89
N TYR A 350 1.60 -13.90 15.45
CA TYR A 350 0.51 -13.44 16.30
C TYR A 350 -0.87 -14.07 16.04
N GLY A 351 -1.07 -14.81 14.95
CA GLY A 351 -2.41 -15.23 14.47
C GLY A 351 -3.05 -14.20 13.51
N GLY A 352 -4.21 -14.53 12.94
CA GLY A 352 -4.97 -13.65 12.04
C GLY A 352 -4.38 -13.39 10.65
N ALA A 353 -4.94 -12.41 9.95
CA ALA A 353 -4.69 -12.14 8.54
C ALA A 353 -4.69 -10.65 8.19
N GLU A 354 -3.80 -10.27 7.27
CA GLU A 354 -3.93 -9.05 6.50
C GLU A 354 -4.73 -9.35 5.23
N LEU A 355 -5.67 -8.49 4.88
CA LEU A 355 -6.60 -8.63 3.76
C LEU A 355 -6.32 -7.52 2.73
N LEU A 356 -6.45 -7.85 1.45
CA LEU A 356 -6.28 -6.91 0.34
C LEU A 356 -7.62 -6.73 -0.37
N PHE A 357 -8.04 -5.49 -0.59
CA PHE A 357 -9.23 -5.18 -1.38
C PHE A 357 -8.96 -4.09 -2.41
N VAL A 358 -9.77 -4.13 -3.47
CA VAL A 358 -9.86 -3.08 -4.49
C VAL A 358 -11.26 -2.48 -4.42
N ALA A 359 -11.38 -1.17 -4.61
CA ALA A 359 -12.66 -0.49 -4.71
C ALA A 359 -12.72 0.44 -5.92
N GLY A 360 -13.90 0.54 -6.53
CA GLY A 360 -14.22 1.49 -7.59
C GLY A 360 -14.91 2.72 -7.03
N LEU A 361 -14.70 3.86 -7.69
CA LEU A 361 -15.41 5.10 -7.36
C LEU A 361 -16.92 4.91 -7.57
N LYS A 362 -17.74 5.33 -6.61
CA LYS A 362 -19.20 5.36 -6.77
C LYS A 362 -19.58 6.56 -7.64
N SER A 363 -20.50 6.32 -8.58
CA SER A 363 -21.06 7.32 -9.50
C SER A 363 -21.99 8.31 -8.81
#